data_AF-F3G4B9-F1
#
_entry.id   AF-F3G4B9-F1
#
_cell.length_a   1.000
_cell.length_b   1.000
_cell.length_c   1.000
_cell.angle_alpha   90.00
_cell.angle_beta   90.00
_cell.angle_gamma   90.00
#
_symmetry.space_group_name_H-M   'P 1'
#
loop_
_entity.id
_entity.type
_entity.pdbx_description
1 polymer ?
#
loop_
_entity_poly.entity_id
_entity_poly.type
_entity_poly.pdbx_seq_one_letter_code
_entity_poly.pdbx_strand_id
1 'polypeptide(L)'
;MRYLLIILALWLPLQSHAVEFDENTRFLSLGRAIQVFEDPTGEATIESVSAASHAGAFQPVPAGTFNAGYSRSAFWLKVELTYRPTDASIHNDWLLELAYPPMDHIDFYGPDADGQPTRAWHTGDMLPFSSRQFAQNNYLFQLDLPPGQTRTLYMRIRSEGAVQAPLYLWSTHAYLDAQPSKVYVFGLIYGVLLGMLVYNLFIYLSVREVDYLYYLLYVASFGLYQMSINGVAIEYLWPDSPWWANASTPFLISLATLFACQFSRSFLGTAQLSRWL
;
A
#
# COMPACT_ATOMS: atom_id res chain seq x y z
N MET A 1 -9.68 -46.04 7.43
CA MET A 1 -8.59 -45.27 6.80
C MET A 1 -8.98 -43.86 6.32
N ARG A 2 -10.22 -43.63 5.86
CA ARG A 2 -10.69 -42.28 5.44
C ARG A 2 -10.75 -41.23 6.56
N TYR A 3 -11.12 -41.62 7.79
CA TYR A 3 -11.19 -40.71 8.94
C TYR A 3 -9.82 -40.36 9.54
N LEU A 4 -8.80 -41.19 9.29
CA LEU A 4 -7.44 -40.97 9.80
C LEU A 4 -6.74 -39.81 9.05
N LEU A 5 -7.06 -39.61 7.77
CA LEU A 5 -6.55 -38.48 6.97
C LEU A 5 -7.18 -37.13 7.36
N ILE A 6 -8.42 -37.13 7.86
CA ILE A 6 -9.11 -35.90 8.30
C ILE A 6 -8.59 -35.45 9.67
N ILE A 7 -8.25 -36.40 10.56
CA ILE A 7 -7.64 -36.09 11.86
C ILE A 7 -6.17 -35.66 11.70
N LEU A 8 -5.43 -36.22 10.72
CA LEU A 8 -4.06 -35.77 10.41
C LEU A 8 -4.02 -34.34 9.82
N ALA A 9 -5.04 -33.95 9.06
CA ALA A 9 -5.17 -32.60 8.51
C ALA A 9 -5.56 -31.55 9.58
N LEU A 10 -6.20 -31.96 10.68
CA LEU A 10 -6.49 -31.10 11.84
C LEU A 10 -5.32 -30.98 12.82
N TRP A 11 -4.24 -31.74 12.60
CA TRP A 11 -3.03 -31.76 13.44
C TRP A 11 -1.82 -31.14 12.76
N LEU A 12 -2.00 -30.45 11.63
CA LEU A 12 -0.99 -29.49 11.21
C LEU A 12 -1.06 -28.33 12.22
N PRO A 13 -0.03 -28.12 13.04
CA PRO A 13 0.02 -26.92 13.85
C PRO A 13 -0.10 -25.73 12.89
N LEU A 14 -1.14 -24.91 13.06
CA LEU A 14 -1.09 -23.49 12.67
C LEU A 14 -0.08 -22.80 13.60
N GLN A 15 1.18 -23.25 13.57
CA GLN A 15 2.29 -22.52 14.16
C GLN A 15 2.78 -21.65 13.01
N SER A 16 2.58 -20.34 13.15
CA SER A 16 3.27 -19.35 12.34
C SER A 16 4.77 -19.49 12.65
N HIS A 17 5.43 -20.40 11.95
CA HIS A 17 6.88 -20.44 11.99
C HIS A 17 7.40 -19.19 11.30
N ALA A 18 8.42 -18.58 11.91
CA ALA A 18 9.14 -17.46 11.31
C ALA A 18 9.52 -17.82 9.86
N VAL A 19 9.36 -16.86 8.95
CA VAL A 19 9.69 -17.11 7.56
C VAL A 19 11.19 -17.18 7.43
N GLU A 20 11.68 -18.33 6.99
CA GLU A 20 13.08 -18.57 6.72
C GLU A 20 13.38 -18.24 5.26
N PHE A 21 14.47 -17.51 5.03
CA PHE A 21 14.96 -17.17 3.70
C PHE A 21 16.49 -17.05 3.72
N ASP A 22 17.09 -17.07 2.54
CA ASP A 22 18.53 -17.17 2.31
C ASP A 22 19.08 -15.99 1.50
N GLU A 23 20.38 -16.00 1.22
CA GLU A 23 21.08 -14.98 0.43
C GLU A 23 20.63 -14.91 -1.04
N ASN A 24 20.02 -15.97 -1.57
CA ASN A 24 19.52 -16.02 -2.95
C ASN A 24 18.12 -15.43 -3.08
N THR A 25 17.45 -15.17 -1.95
CA THR A 25 16.10 -14.66 -1.93
C THR A 25 16.06 -13.22 -2.46
N ARG A 26 15.50 -13.05 -3.66
CA ARG A 26 15.38 -11.72 -4.29
C ARG A 26 14.12 -10.98 -3.86
N PHE A 27 13.01 -11.70 -3.76
CA PHE A 27 11.68 -11.19 -3.46
C PHE A 27 10.87 -12.25 -2.71
N LEU A 28 10.14 -11.82 -1.67
CA LEU A 28 9.29 -12.69 -0.87
C LEU A 28 8.02 -11.95 -0.42
N SER A 29 6.85 -12.53 -0.70
CA SER A 29 5.58 -12.00 -0.18
C SER A 29 5.34 -12.50 1.24
N LEU A 30 5.17 -11.57 2.17
CA LEU A 30 5.01 -11.87 3.59
C LEU A 30 3.56 -12.04 4.01
N GLY A 31 2.58 -11.80 3.13
CA GLY A 31 1.20 -11.66 3.59
C GLY A 31 0.54 -12.92 4.17
N ARG A 32 1.09 -14.13 3.97
CA ARG A 32 0.67 -15.35 4.70
C ARG A 32 1.37 -15.53 6.05
N ALA A 33 2.49 -14.86 6.25
CA ALA A 33 3.28 -14.89 7.48
C ALA A 33 2.92 -13.75 8.44
N ILE A 34 2.13 -12.78 7.98
CA ILE A 34 1.60 -11.72 8.83
C ILE A 34 0.57 -12.31 9.79
N GLN A 35 0.69 -11.92 11.05
CA GLN A 35 -0.36 -12.04 12.04
C GLN A 35 -0.91 -10.65 12.35
N VAL A 36 -2.22 -10.54 12.54
CA VAL A 36 -2.92 -9.27 12.77
C VAL A 36 -3.60 -9.29 14.13
N PHE A 37 -3.49 -8.18 14.83
CA PHE A 37 -4.33 -7.85 15.98
C PHE A 37 -5.08 -6.55 15.67
N GLU A 38 -6.41 -6.59 15.71
CA GLU A 38 -7.24 -5.39 15.61
C GLU A 38 -7.37 -4.76 16.99
N ASP A 39 -7.08 -3.47 17.07
CA ASP A 39 -7.25 -2.60 18.24
C ASP A 39 -8.35 -1.57 17.95
N PRO A 40 -9.62 -1.85 18.31
CA PRO A 40 -10.74 -0.95 18.06
C PRO A 40 -10.68 0.35 18.86
N THR A 41 -10.01 0.38 20.01
CA THR A 41 -9.89 1.61 20.82
C THR A 41 -8.78 2.51 20.32
N GLY A 42 -7.75 1.94 19.67
CA GLY A 42 -6.60 2.68 19.18
C GLY A 42 -5.68 3.14 20.32
N GLU A 43 -5.76 2.52 21.49
CA GLU A 43 -4.98 2.87 22.68
C GLU A 43 -3.85 1.88 22.96
N ALA A 44 -3.82 0.74 22.28
CA ALA A 44 -2.78 -0.26 22.50
C ALA A 44 -1.40 0.32 22.14
N THR A 45 -0.39 0.01 22.95
CA THR A 45 1.00 0.44 22.75
C THR A 45 1.88 -0.74 22.37
N ILE A 46 3.09 -0.48 21.89
CA ILE A 46 4.01 -1.56 21.53
C ILE A 46 4.36 -2.42 22.74
N GLU A 47 4.45 -1.83 23.94
CA GLU A 47 4.74 -2.53 25.18
C GLU A 47 3.58 -3.48 25.57
N SER A 48 2.33 -3.06 25.36
CA SER A 48 1.18 -3.92 25.67
C SER A 48 1.05 -5.06 24.65
N VAL A 49 1.25 -4.76 23.37
CA VAL A 49 1.06 -5.70 22.25
C VAL A 49 2.20 -6.71 22.14
N SER A 50 3.43 -6.33 22.48
CA SER A 50 4.58 -7.24 22.49
C SER A 50 4.68 -8.10 23.76
N ALA A 51 3.89 -7.81 24.79
CA ALA A 51 3.85 -8.62 26.02
C ALA A 51 3.37 -10.04 25.73
N ALA A 52 3.93 -11.02 26.46
CA ALA A 52 3.57 -12.44 26.31
C ALA A 52 2.08 -12.72 26.51
N SER A 53 1.37 -11.88 27.27
CA SER A 53 -0.09 -11.96 27.46
C SER A 53 -0.90 -11.69 26.18
N HIS A 54 -0.35 -10.93 25.23
CA HIS A 54 -1.01 -10.59 23.96
C HIS A 54 -0.60 -11.49 22.80
N ALA A 55 0.35 -12.42 23.00
CA ALA A 55 0.83 -13.31 21.94
C ALA A 55 -0.31 -14.14 21.28
N GLY A 56 -1.34 -14.50 22.04
CA GLY A 56 -2.51 -15.24 21.53
C GLY A 56 -3.59 -14.38 20.84
N ALA A 57 -3.48 -13.05 20.91
CA ALA A 57 -4.45 -12.14 20.30
C ALA A 57 -4.22 -11.95 18.78
N PHE A 58 -3.02 -12.29 18.30
CA PHE A 58 -2.64 -12.19 16.91
C PHE A 58 -3.20 -13.35 16.08
N GLN A 59 -3.99 -13.04 15.06
CA GLN A 59 -4.59 -14.00 14.15
C GLN A 59 -3.84 -14.04 12.81
N PRO A 60 -3.51 -15.21 12.25
CA PRO A 60 -2.84 -15.31 10.96
C PRO A 60 -3.76 -14.84 9.82
N VAL A 61 -3.18 -14.29 8.75
CA VAL A 61 -3.92 -13.81 7.57
C VAL A 61 -4.01 -14.91 6.50
N PRO A 62 -5.18 -15.54 6.27
CA PRO A 62 -5.29 -16.70 5.38
C PRO A 62 -5.18 -16.33 3.89
N ALA A 63 -5.64 -15.12 3.54
CA ALA A 63 -5.76 -14.65 2.16
C ALA A 63 -4.42 -14.22 1.53
N GLY A 64 -3.32 -14.27 2.27
CA GLY A 64 -1.99 -13.91 1.77
C GLY A 64 -1.75 -12.42 1.54
N THR A 65 -2.74 -11.56 1.80
CA THR A 65 -2.58 -10.10 1.93
C THR A 65 -3.63 -9.63 2.92
N PHE A 66 -3.22 -8.79 3.88
CA PHE A 66 -4.16 -8.24 4.84
C PHE A 66 -5.01 -7.15 4.19
N ASN A 67 -6.34 -7.26 4.32
CA ASN A 67 -7.30 -6.28 3.85
C ASN A 67 -8.46 -6.21 4.85
N ALA A 68 -8.58 -5.08 5.53
CA ALA A 68 -9.67 -4.82 6.49
C ALA A 68 -10.81 -4.00 5.88
N GLY A 69 -10.68 -3.56 4.63
CA GLY A 69 -11.58 -2.59 4.03
C GLY A 69 -11.55 -1.25 4.77
N TYR A 70 -12.69 -0.59 4.89
CA TYR A 70 -12.81 0.67 5.65
C TYR A 70 -13.08 0.37 7.12
N SER A 71 -12.15 0.74 7.99
CA SER A 71 -12.29 0.63 9.43
C SER A 71 -11.59 1.79 10.13
N ARG A 72 -12.12 2.22 11.29
CA ARG A 72 -11.48 3.24 12.15
C ARG A 72 -10.56 2.63 13.21
N SER A 73 -10.52 1.31 13.31
CA SER A 73 -9.64 0.58 14.23
C SER A 73 -8.17 0.80 13.86
N ALA A 74 -7.29 0.71 14.85
CA ALA A 74 -5.87 0.53 14.60
C ALA A 74 -5.58 -0.96 14.37
N PHE A 75 -4.69 -1.27 13.44
CA PHE A 75 -4.27 -2.65 13.17
C PHE A 75 -2.80 -2.83 13.47
N TRP A 76 -2.49 -3.82 14.30
CA TRP A 76 -1.14 -4.26 14.59
C TRP A 76 -0.80 -5.46 13.74
N LEU A 77 0.21 -5.33 12.90
CA LEU A 77 0.78 -6.41 12.12
C LEU A 77 2.04 -6.90 12.81
N LYS A 78 2.19 -8.20 12.92
CA LYS A 78 3.37 -8.87 13.44
C LYS A 78 3.90 -9.81 12.36
N VAL A 79 5.22 -9.78 12.14
CA VAL A 79 5.90 -10.74 11.28
C VAL A 79 7.21 -11.16 11.93
N GLU A 80 7.51 -12.46 11.84
CA GLU A 80 8.76 -13.03 12.33
C GLU A 80 9.59 -13.50 11.13
N LEU A 81 10.81 -12.97 11.03
CA LEU A 81 11.72 -13.21 9.92
C LEU A 81 13.01 -13.83 10.44
N THR A 82 13.49 -14.87 9.78
CA THR A 82 14.76 -15.52 10.15
C THR A 82 15.66 -15.63 8.92
N TYR A 83 16.76 -14.90 8.92
CA TYR A 83 17.74 -14.96 7.84
C TYR A 83 18.69 -16.14 8.07
N ARG A 84 18.73 -17.12 7.15
CA ARG A 84 19.61 -18.30 7.22
C ARG A 84 20.44 -18.42 5.96
N PRO A 85 21.53 -17.65 5.84
CA PRO A 85 22.39 -17.77 4.68
C PRO A 85 23.17 -19.09 4.69
N THR A 86 23.38 -19.66 3.50
CA THR A 86 24.28 -20.79 3.31
C THR A 86 25.73 -20.32 3.26
N ASP A 87 25.98 -19.17 2.63
CA ASP A 87 27.26 -18.47 2.63
C ASP A 87 27.18 -17.18 3.47
N ALA A 88 27.74 -17.24 4.68
CA ALA A 88 27.77 -16.11 5.61
C ALA A 88 28.66 -14.94 5.13
N SER A 89 29.44 -15.11 4.05
CA SER A 89 30.23 -14.03 3.45
C SER A 89 29.39 -13.11 2.56
N ILE A 90 28.20 -13.56 2.13
CA ILE A 90 27.29 -12.78 1.31
C ILE A 90 26.37 -11.97 2.23
N HIS A 91 26.62 -10.66 2.29
CA HIS A 91 25.80 -9.71 3.02
C HIS A 91 24.80 -9.04 2.07
N ASN A 92 23.50 -9.25 2.33
CA ASN A 92 22.43 -8.55 1.64
C ASN A 92 21.76 -7.57 2.58
N ASP A 93 21.58 -6.33 2.12
CA ASP A 93 20.64 -5.39 2.71
C ASP A 93 19.21 -5.80 2.34
N TRP A 94 18.34 -5.82 3.35
CA TRP A 94 16.93 -6.18 3.19
C TRP A 94 16.03 -4.96 3.33
N LEU A 95 15.06 -4.86 2.44
CA LEU A 95 14.03 -3.82 2.43
C LEU A 95 12.66 -4.46 2.64
N LEU A 96 11.94 -3.98 3.64
CA LEU A 96 10.52 -4.28 3.83
C LEU A 96 9.70 -3.22 3.09
N GLU A 97 8.94 -3.64 2.09
CA GLU A 97 8.03 -2.79 1.33
C GLU A 97 6.59 -3.00 1.80
N LEU A 98 5.93 -1.91 2.20
CA LEU A 98 4.47 -1.82 2.30
C LEU A 98 3.95 -1.14 1.02
N ALA A 99 3.42 -1.94 0.11
CA ALA A 99 3.06 -1.52 -1.25
C ALA A 99 1.63 -0.96 -1.34
N TYR A 100 1.27 -0.06 -0.42
CA TYR A 100 -0.03 0.59 -0.41
C TYR A 100 0.12 2.04 0.08
N PRO A 101 0.29 3.00 -0.85
CA PRO A 101 0.55 4.40 -0.52
C PRO A 101 -0.52 5.16 0.28
N PRO A 102 -1.85 4.92 0.13
CA PRO A 102 -2.86 5.72 0.80
C PRO A 102 -3.12 5.21 2.23
N MET A 103 -2.13 5.40 3.10
CA MET A 103 -2.15 5.01 4.51
C MET A 103 -1.85 6.21 5.40
N ASP A 104 -2.82 6.66 6.19
CA ASP A 104 -2.72 7.91 6.96
C ASP A 104 -1.57 7.89 7.97
N HIS A 105 -1.47 6.83 8.77
CA HIS A 105 -0.45 6.66 9.80
C HIS A 105 0.09 5.23 9.85
N ILE A 106 1.42 5.13 9.83
CA ILE A 106 2.19 3.90 9.91
C ILE A 106 3.31 4.12 10.94
N ASP A 107 3.26 3.36 12.03
CA ASP A 107 4.38 3.24 12.96
C ASP A 107 5.08 1.89 12.73
N PHE A 108 6.36 1.93 12.44
CA PHE A 108 7.19 0.73 12.31
C PHE A 108 8.06 0.54 13.55
N TYR A 109 8.01 -0.66 14.12
CA TYR A 109 8.77 -1.05 15.29
C TYR A 109 9.72 -2.20 14.96
N GLY A 110 11.00 -1.94 15.16
CA GLY A 110 12.08 -2.92 15.01
C GLY A 110 12.71 -3.26 16.36
N PRO A 111 13.42 -4.40 16.46
CA PRO A 111 14.15 -4.74 17.67
C PRO A 111 15.38 -3.84 17.83
N ASP A 112 15.54 -3.26 19.02
CA ASP A 112 16.72 -2.52 19.44
C ASP A 112 17.92 -3.47 19.70
N ALA A 113 19.07 -2.92 20.12
CA ALA A 113 20.26 -3.66 20.50
C ALA A 113 19.98 -4.74 21.57
N ASP A 114 19.03 -4.48 22.48
CA ASP A 114 18.60 -5.39 23.54
C ASP A 114 17.45 -6.35 23.10
N GLY A 115 17.06 -6.29 21.82
CA GLY A 115 15.99 -7.13 21.25
C GLY A 115 14.56 -6.68 21.59
N GLN A 116 14.40 -5.56 22.30
CA GLN A 116 13.09 -4.99 22.61
C GLN A 116 12.54 -4.20 21.41
N PRO A 117 11.23 -4.29 21.12
CA PRO A 117 10.64 -3.55 20.00
C PRO A 117 10.57 -2.06 20.33
N THR A 118 11.31 -1.24 19.57
CA THR A 118 11.31 0.22 19.68
C THR A 118 10.79 0.85 18.39
N ARG A 119 10.17 2.02 18.48
CA ARG A 119 9.63 2.70 17.30
C ARG A 119 10.80 3.22 16.45
N ALA A 120 11.02 2.58 15.31
CA ALA A 120 12.07 2.95 14.38
C ALA A 120 11.63 4.11 13.46
N TRP A 121 10.40 4.06 12.95
CA TRP A 121 9.89 5.06 12.00
C TRP A 121 8.42 5.38 12.23
N HIS A 122 8.04 6.64 11.95
CA HIS A 122 6.66 7.13 11.94
C HIS A 122 6.43 7.86 10.62
N THR A 123 5.55 7.31 9.78
CA THR A 123 5.27 7.83 8.44
C THR A 123 3.82 7.59 8.05
N GLY A 124 3.40 8.06 6.88
CA GLY A 124 2.01 8.03 6.46
C GLY A 124 1.73 9.08 5.38
N ASP A 125 0.54 9.05 4.81
CA ASP A 125 0.07 10.02 3.80
C ASP A 125 -0.49 11.31 4.42
N MET A 126 -0.78 11.30 5.72
CA MET A 126 -1.11 12.48 6.52
C MET A 126 0.11 13.14 7.16
N LEU A 127 1.31 12.64 6.87
CA LEU A 127 2.58 13.21 7.31
C LEU A 127 3.36 13.76 6.11
N PRO A 128 4.27 14.74 6.30
CA PRO A 128 5.11 15.25 5.23
C PRO A 128 5.84 14.11 4.51
N PHE A 129 6.03 14.25 3.19
CA PHE A 129 6.70 13.21 2.39
C PHE A 129 8.12 12.88 2.92
N SER A 130 8.80 13.88 3.50
CA SER A 130 10.11 13.74 4.16
C SER A 130 10.12 12.85 5.41
N SER A 131 8.96 12.46 5.95
CA SER A 131 8.85 11.48 7.05
C SER A 131 9.21 10.05 6.63
N ARG A 132 9.22 9.77 5.32
CA ARG A 132 9.56 8.45 4.77
C ARG A 132 11.07 8.23 4.83
N GLN A 133 11.50 7.04 5.24
CA GLN A 133 12.92 6.68 5.25
C GLN A 133 13.55 6.78 3.85
N PHE A 134 12.83 6.32 2.84
CA PHE A 134 13.21 6.43 1.44
C PHE A 134 12.17 7.26 0.69
N ALA A 135 12.64 8.20 -0.13
CA ALA A 135 11.81 9.02 -1.02
C ALA A 135 11.24 8.18 -2.17
N GLN A 136 10.22 7.38 -1.86
CA GLN A 136 9.55 6.46 -2.77
C GLN A 136 8.04 6.50 -2.53
N ASN A 137 7.26 6.15 -3.56
CA ASN A 137 5.80 6.11 -3.50
C ASN A 137 5.27 5.07 -2.51
N ASN A 138 5.92 3.90 -2.44
CA ASN A 138 5.65 2.88 -1.43
C ASN A 138 6.50 3.14 -0.18
N TYR A 139 6.02 2.67 0.97
CA TYR A 139 6.78 2.77 2.21
C TYR A 139 7.84 1.66 2.25
N LEU A 140 9.10 2.05 2.42
CA LEU A 140 10.23 1.14 2.53
C LEU A 140 10.89 1.31 3.88
N PHE A 141 11.20 0.20 4.52
CA PHE A 141 11.95 0.15 5.77
C PHE A 141 13.19 -0.72 5.60
N GLN A 142 14.37 -0.20 5.91
CA GLN A 142 15.59 -0.99 5.94
C GLN A 142 15.59 -1.91 7.15
N LEU A 143 15.87 -3.19 6.94
CA LEU A 143 15.94 -4.19 8.00
C LEU A 143 17.38 -4.66 8.19
N ASP A 144 17.83 -4.67 9.44
CA ASP A 144 19.05 -5.37 9.84
C ASP A 144 18.69 -6.77 10.35
N LEU A 145 19.01 -7.78 9.53
CA LEU A 145 18.69 -9.19 9.79
C LEU A 145 20.00 -9.99 9.91
N PRO A 146 20.57 -10.10 11.12
CA PRO A 146 21.79 -10.88 11.32
C PRO A 146 21.55 -12.38 11.06
N PRO A 147 22.53 -13.09 10.48
CA PRO A 147 22.43 -14.53 10.20
C PRO A 147 22.06 -15.36 11.43
N GLY A 148 21.12 -16.28 11.25
CA GLY A 148 20.69 -17.25 12.27
C GLY A 148 19.81 -16.69 13.39
N GLN A 149 19.52 -15.39 13.39
CA GLN A 149 18.64 -14.76 14.38
C GLN A 149 17.24 -14.55 13.82
N THR A 150 16.23 -14.85 14.62
CA THR A 150 14.84 -14.49 14.35
C THR A 150 14.58 -13.07 14.84
N ARG A 151 14.07 -12.21 13.95
CA ARG A 151 13.66 -10.84 14.27
C ARG A 151 12.15 -10.73 14.16
N THR A 152 11.52 -10.26 15.23
CA THR A 152 10.08 -9.96 15.26
C THR A 152 9.88 -8.48 14.97
N LEU A 153 9.10 -8.19 13.94
CA LEU A 153 8.77 -6.83 13.52
C LEU A 153 7.30 -6.56 13.82
N TYR A 154 7.02 -5.35 14.29
CA TYR A 154 5.65 -4.88 14.49
C TYR A 154 5.39 -3.65 13.65
N MET A 155 4.19 -3.55 13.09
CA MET A 155 3.75 -2.39 12.35
C MET A 155 2.34 -2.03 12.82
N ARG A 156 2.17 -0.78 13.24
CA ARG A 156 0.86 -0.25 13.60
C ARG A 156 0.36 0.59 12.44
N ILE A 157 -0.84 0.29 11.98
CA ILE A 157 -1.49 0.97 10.87
C ILE A 157 -2.81 1.57 11.34
N ARG A 158 -3.04 2.85 11.00
CA ARG A 158 -4.31 3.53 11.24
C ARG A 158 -4.60 4.43 10.05
N SER A 159 -5.78 4.30 9.45
CA SER A 159 -6.25 5.15 8.35
C SER A 159 -7.76 5.28 8.38
N GLU A 160 -8.29 6.42 7.95
CA GLU A 160 -9.72 6.62 7.68
C GLU A 160 -10.14 6.02 6.34
N GLY A 161 -9.18 5.74 5.46
CA GLY A 161 -9.37 5.08 4.17
C GLY A 161 -9.46 3.55 4.26
N ALA A 162 -9.37 2.89 3.11
CA ALA A 162 -9.33 1.44 3.06
C ALA A 162 -7.97 0.93 3.52
N VAL A 163 -7.94 0.08 4.54
CA VAL A 163 -6.72 -0.49 5.13
C VAL A 163 -6.35 -1.78 4.38
N GLN A 164 -5.20 -1.73 3.70
CA GLN A 164 -4.58 -2.89 3.05
C GLN A 164 -3.09 -2.90 3.37
N ALA A 165 -2.54 -4.07 3.69
CA ALA A 165 -1.13 -4.21 4.00
C ALA A 165 -0.45 -5.35 3.19
N PRO A 166 -0.22 -5.13 1.88
CA PRO A 166 0.66 -5.97 1.10
C PRO A 166 2.11 -5.73 1.52
N LEU A 167 2.65 -6.63 2.35
CA LEU A 167 4.06 -6.61 2.77
C LEU A 167 4.91 -7.54 1.90
N TYR A 168 6.03 -7.00 1.44
CA TYR A 168 7.03 -7.72 0.66
C TYR A 168 8.42 -7.51 1.26
N LEU A 169 9.21 -8.57 1.27
CA LEU A 169 10.64 -8.51 1.59
C LEU A 169 11.42 -8.54 0.27
N TRP A 170 12.33 -7.59 0.12
CA TRP A 170 13.20 -7.45 -1.04
C TRP A 170 14.66 -7.42 -0.61
N SER A 171 15.53 -8.01 -1.43
CA SER A 171 16.94 -7.59 -1.41
C SER A 171 17.07 -6.22 -2.09
N THR A 172 17.95 -5.35 -1.60
CA THR A 172 18.13 -4.00 -2.16
C THR A 172 18.41 -4.03 -3.68
N HIS A 173 19.25 -4.95 -4.15
CA HIS A 173 19.53 -5.11 -5.58
C HIS A 173 18.29 -5.51 -6.38
N ALA A 174 17.48 -6.46 -5.88
CA ALA A 174 16.27 -6.86 -6.58
C ALA A 174 15.22 -5.74 -6.62
N TYR A 175 15.12 -4.93 -5.57
CA TYR A 175 14.24 -3.77 -5.55
C TYR A 175 14.63 -2.75 -6.62
N LEU A 176 15.92 -2.42 -6.72
CA LEU A 176 16.44 -1.51 -7.73
C LEU A 176 16.26 -2.04 -9.16
N ASP A 177 16.44 -3.34 -9.39
CA ASP A 177 16.20 -3.97 -10.70
C ASP A 177 14.72 -3.93 -11.11
N ALA A 178 13.80 -4.03 -10.14
CA ALA A 178 12.36 -4.06 -10.40
C ALA A 178 11.77 -2.66 -10.65
N GLN A 179 12.39 -1.60 -10.10
CA GLN A 179 11.89 -0.22 -10.16
C GLN A 179 11.66 0.32 -11.59
N PRO A 180 12.60 0.21 -12.54
CA PRO A 180 12.44 0.76 -13.89
C PRO A 180 11.18 0.25 -14.60
N SER A 181 10.85 -1.03 -14.41
CA SER A 181 9.67 -1.64 -15.05
C SER A 181 8.36 -0.97 -14.61
N LYS A 182 8.22 -0.67 -13.30
CA LYS A 182 7.05 0.04 -12.74
C LYS A 182 6.97 1.46 -13.32
N VAL A 183 8.10 2.17 -13.34
CA VAL A 183 8.18 3.53 -13.88
C VAL A 183 7.78 3.58 -15.36
N TYR A 184 8.22 2.61 -16.18
CA TYR A 184 7.83 2.57 -17.60
C TYR A 184 6.34 2.32 -17.80
N VAL A 185 5.73 1.41 -17.03
CA VAL A 185 4.29 1.15 -17.12
C VAL A 185 3.49 2.39 -16.72
N PHE A 186 3.83 3.03 -15.60
CA PHE A 186 3.18 4.27 -15.20
C PHE A 186 3.41 5.40 -16.19
N GLY A 187 4.64 5.55 -16.70
CA GLY A 187 4.97 6.53 -17.74
C GLY A 187 4.14 6.34 -19.01
N LEU A 188 3.89 5.09 -19.43
CA LEU A 188 3.02 4.79 -20.57
C LEU A 188 1.56 5.17 -20.27
N ILE A 189 1.04 4.80 -19.10
CA ILE A 189 -0.33 5.12 -18.68
C ILE A 189 -0.55 6.65 -18.66
N TYR A 190 0.34 7.38 -17.98
CA TYR A 190 0.26 8.84 -17.90
C TYR A 190 0.53 9.51 -19.25
N GLY A 191 1.41 8.95 -20.08
CA GLY A 191 1.66 9.43 -21.44
C GLY A 191 0.44 9.29 -22.35
N VAL A 192 -0.27 8.15 -22.28
CA VAL A 192 -1.53 7.95 -23.01
C VAL A 192 -2.60 8.92 -22.51
N LEU A 193 -2.75 9.10 -21.19
CA LEU A 193 -3.68 10.07 -20.62
C LEU A 193 -3.38 11.51 -21.07
N LEU A 194 -2.11 11.90 -21.07
CA LEU A 194 -1.67 13.21 -21.55
C LEU A 194 -1.94 13.37 -23.06
N GLY A 195 -1.62 12.35 -23.85
CA GLY A 195 -1.91 12.32 -25.28
C GLY A 195 -3.41 12.46 -25.58
N MET A 196 -4.25 11.74 -24.83
CA MET A 196 -5.72 11.88 -24.91
C MET A 196 -6.17 13.29 -24.55
N LEU A 197 -5.61 13.88 -23.50
CA LEU A 197 -5.96 15.24 -23.06
C LEU A 197 -5.59 16.27 -24.13
N VAL A 198 -4.38 16.21 -24.68
CA VAL A 198 -3.90 17.11 -25.74
C VAL A 198 -4.72 16.93 -27.02
N TYR A 199 -4.99 15.68 -27.43
CA TYR A 199 -5.80 15.38 -28.61
C TYR A 199 -7.21 15.96 -28.49
N ASN A 200 -7.88 15.72 -27.35
CA ASN A 200 -9.23 16.23 -27.12
C ASN A 200 -9.25 17.75 -26.95
N LEU A 201 -8.17 18.36 -26.46
CA LEU A 201 -8.03 19.82 -26.44
C LEU A 201 -8.02 20.40 -27.85
N PHE A 202 -7.28 19.78 -28.80
CA PHE A 202 -7.29 20.22 -30.19
C PHE A 202 -8.68 20.09 -30.82
N ILE A 203 -9.38 18.97 -30.59
CA ILE A 203 -10.77 18.81 -31.07
C ILE A 203 -11.68 19.88 -30.49
N TYR A 204 -11.60 20.12 -29.18
CA TYR A 204 -12.38 21.18 -28.54
C TYR A 204 -12.11 22.56 -29.17
N LEU A 205 -10.85 22.89 -29.44
CA LEU A 205 -10.50 24.17 -30.08
C LEU A 205 -11.03 24.27 -31.52
N SER A 206 -11.12 23.16 -32.25
CA SER A 206 -11.62 23.09 -33.63
C SER A 206 -13.14 23.09 -33.71
N VAL A 207 -13.82 22.22 -32.97
CA VAL A 207 -15.28 22.03 -33.04
C VAL A 207 -16.01 23.00 -32.13
N ARG A 208 -15.41 23.38 -30.99
CA ARG A 208 -15.97 24.25 -29.94
C ARG A 208 -17.30 23.77 -29.35
N GLU A 209 -17.52 22.46 -29.36
CA GLU A 209 -18.64 21.82 -28.66
C GLU A 209 -18.29 21.58 -27.19
N VAL A 210 -19.27 21.84 -26.32
CA VAL A 210 -19.11 21.76 -24.85
C VAL A 210 -18.86 20.31 -24.39
N ASP A 211 -19.31 19.33 -25.17
CA ASP A 211 -19.13 17.90 -24.90
C ASP A 211 -17.66 17.53 -24.76
N TYR A 212 -16.81 18.05 -25.66
CA TYR A 212 -15.37 17.83 -25.59
C TYR A 212 -14.72 18.53 -24.40
N LEU A 213 -15.28 19.64 -23.91
CA LEU A 213 -14.81 20.27 -22.67
C LEU A 213 -15.10 19.38 -21.46
N TYR A 214 -16.30 18.79 -21.36
CA TYR A 214 -16.61 17.84 -20.28
C TYR A 214 -15.71 16.61 -20.34
N TYR A 215 -15.42 16.10 -21.53
CA TYR A 215 -14.47 15.00 -21.70
C TYR A 215 -13.04 15.39 -21.26
N LEU A 216 -12.56 16.56 -21.64
CA LEU A 216 -11.25 17.09 -21.23
C LEU A 216 -11.14 17.15 -19.70
N LEU A 217 -12.15 17.73 -19.04
CA LEU A 217 -12.19 17.87 -17.58
C LEU A 217 -12.31 16.52 -16.87
N TYR A 218 -13.04 15.56 -17.46
CA TYR A 218 -13.07 14.17 -16.98
C TYR A 218 -11.68 13.54 -17.03
N VAL A 219 -11.01 13.54 -18.19
CA VAL A 219 -9.69 12.93 -18.35
C VAL A 219 -8.66 13.59 -17.44
N ALA A 220 -8.69 14.93 -17.31
CA ALA A 220 -7.80 15.66 -16.42
C ALA A 220 -8.01 15.28 -14.94
N SER A 221 -9.28 15.25 -14.49
CA SER A 221 -9.63 14.90 -13.10
C SER A 221 -9.30 13.44 -12.80
N PHE A 222 -9.57 12.53 -13.74
CA PHE A 222 -9.25 11.12 -13.62
C PHE A 222 -7.73 10.86 -13.60
N GLY A 223 -6.96 11.56 -14.44
CA GLY A 223 -5.50 11.48 -14.45
C GLY A 223 -4.89 11.96 -13.13
N LEU A 224 -5.36 13.10 -12.61
CA LEU A 224 -4.93 13.60 -11.29
C LEU A 224 -5.35 12.64 -10.15
N TYR A 225 -6.54 12.07 -10.21
CA TYR A 225 -6.98 11.03 -9.27
C TYR A 225 -6.03 9.83 -9.30
N GLN A 226 -5.65 9.37 -10.50
CA GLN A 226 -4.74 8.25 -10.67
C GLN A 226 -3.34 8.56 -10.11
N MET A 227 -2.86 9.79 -10.27
CA MET A 227 -1.60 10.23 -9.64
C MET A 227 -1.72 10.26 -8.11
N SER A 228 -2.87 10.67 -7.58
CA SER A 228 -3.10 10.73 -6.14
C SER A 228 -3.13 9.35 -5.48
N ILE A 229 -3.94 8.42 -6.00
CA ILE A 229 -4.09 7.08 -5.41
C ILE A 229 -2.81 6.23 -5.49
N ASN A 230 -1.94 6.47 -6.48
CA ASN A 230 -0.66 5.79 -6.61
C ASN A 230 0.49 6.45 -5.80
N GLY A 231 0.23 7.52 -5.06
CA GLY A 231 1.24 8.24 -4.27
C GLY A 231 2.10 9.23 -5.09
N VAL A 232 2.04 9.21 -6.42
CA VAL A 232 2.83 10.09 -7.29
C VAL A 232 2.57 11.56 -6.99
N ALA A 233 1.32 11.92 -6.70
CA ALA A 233 0.98 13.30 -6.45
C ALA A 233 1.50 13.83 -5.10
N ILE A 234 1.65 12.99 -4.07
CA ILE A 234 2.29 13.42 -2.81
C ILE A 234 3.80 13.60 -2.99
N GLU A 235 4.42 12.86 -3.90
CA GLU A 235 5.83 13.03 -4.26
C GLU A 235 6.08 14.33 -5.04
N TYR A 236 5.26 14.63 -6.06
CA TYR A 236 5.56 15.70 -7.03
C TYR A 236 4.67 16.96 -6.95
N LEU A 237 3.41 16.87 -6.52
CA LEU A 237 2.45 17.97 -6.58
C LEU A 237 2.21 18.65 -5.23
N TRP A 238 2.15 17.88 -4.14
CA TRP A 238 1.81 18.39 -2.80
C TRP A 238 2.63 17.75 -1.65
N PRO A 239 3.98 17.76 -1.72
CA PRO A 239 4.84 17.10 -0.72
C PRO A 239 4.70 17.67 0.70
N ASP A 240 4.41 18.97 0.81
CA ASP A 240 4.29 19.69 2.09
C ASP A 240 2.83 19.87 2.55
N SER A 241 1.86 19.32 1.81
CA SER A 241 0.42 19.45 2.13
C SER A 241 -0.27 18.09 2.24
N PRO A 242 0.07 17.26 3.26
CA PRO A 242 -0.50 15.93 3.45
C PRO A 242 -2.02 15.92 3.57
N TRP A 243 -2.59 16.94 4.23
CA TRP A 243 -4.04 17.10 4.33
C TRP A 243 -4.71 17.21 2.95
N TRP A 244 -4.13 18.01 2.04
CA TRP A 244 -4.65 18.11 0.67
C TRP A 244 -4.40 16.82 -0.10
N ALA A 245 -3.27 16.14 0.11
CA ALA A 245 -2.99 14.84 -0.49
C ALA A 245 -4.12 13.85 -0.24
N ASN A 246 -4.50 13.70 1.04
CA ASN A 246 -5.56 12.80 1.47
C ASN A 246 -6.94 13.25 0.95
N ALA A 247 -7.28 14.55 1.06
CA ALA A 247 -8.55 15.11 0.59
C ALA A 247 -8.72 15.13 -0.94
N SER A 248 -7.61 15.24 -1.69
CA SER A 248 -7.62 15.32 -3.15
C SER A 248 -8.12 14.03 -3.78
N THR A 249 -7.83 12.86 -3.19
CA THR A 249 -8.23 11.56 -3.73
C THR A 249 -9.75 11.43 -3.86
N PRO A 250 -10.56 11.57 -2.78
CA PRO A 250 -12.02 11.54 -2.89
C PRO A 250 -12.59 12.74 -3.67
N PHE A 251 -11.95 13.91 -3.61
CA PHE A 251 -12.38 15.08 -4.36
C PHE A 251 -12.25 14.88 -5.89
N LEU A 252 -11.10 14.40 -6.36
CA LEU A 252 -10.79 14.21 -7.78
C LEU A 252 -11.61 13.09 -8.40
N ILE A 253 -11.86 11.99 -7.69
CA ILE A 253 -12.76 10.93 -8.20
C ILE A 253 -14.21 11.41 -8.29
N SER A 254 -14.67 12.22 -7.32
CA SER A 254 -16.00 12.81 -7.36
C SER A 254 -16.14 13.79 -8.54
N LEU A 255 -15.11 14.60 -8.77
CA LEU A 255 -15.04 15.55 -9.88
C LEU A 255 -15.00 14.82 -11.24
N ALA A 256 -14.21 13.75 -11.36
CA ALA A 256 -14.18 12.91 -12.55
C ALA A 256 -15.57 12.29 -12.82
N THR A 257 -16.23 11.77 -11.78
CA THR A 257 -17.58 11.19 -11.92
C THR A 257 -18.59 12.25 -12.36
N LEU A 258 -18.52 13.47 -11.81
CA LEU A 258 -19.37 14.58 -12.23
C LEU A 258 -19.18 14.89 -13.71
N PHE A 259 -17.94 15.02 -14.18
CA PHE A 259 -17.67 15.32 -15.59
C PHE A 259 -18.00 14.15 -16.53
N ALA A 260 -17.84 12.91 -16.09
CA ALA A 260 -18.29 11.74 -16.84
C ALA A 260 -19.82 11.74 -17.02
N CYS A 261 -20.56 12.10 -15.96
CA CYS A 261 -22.01 12.26 -16.04
C CYS A 261 -22.42 13.42 -16.95
N GLN A 262 -21.72 14.55 -16.89
CA GLN A 262 -22.01 15.69 -17.78
C GLN A 262 -21.71 15.38 -19.24
N PHE A 263 -20.57 14.73 -19.51
CA PHE A 263 -20.20 14.24 -20.83
C PHE A 263 -21.28 13.31 -21.38
N SER A 264 -21.67 12.29 -20.59
CA SER A 264 -22.71 11.34 -21.00
C SER A 264 -24.05 12.03 -21.27
N ARG A 265 -24.44 13.00 -20.43
CA ARG A 265 -25.70 13.74 -20.58
C ARG A 265 -25.73 14.56 -21.87
N SER A 266 -24.61 15.21 -22.19
CA SER A 266 -24.46 16.06 -23.36
C SER A 266 -24.37 15.23 -24.65
N PHE A 267 -23.52 14.20 -24.64
CA PHE A 267 -23.30 13.30 -25.77
C PHE A 267 -24.56 12.51 -26.16
N LEU A 268 -25.33 12.02 -25.18
CA LEU A 268 -26.58 11.31 -25.43
C LEU A 268 -27.75 12.24 -25.79
N GLY A 269 -27.55 13.56 -25.75
CA GLY A 269 -28.63 14.52 -26.03
C GLY A 269 -29.81 14.37 -25.08
N THR A 270 -29.61 13.93 -23.83
CA THR A 270 -30.68 13.57 -22.89
C THR A 270 -31.69 14.70 -22.66
N ALA A 271 -31.27 15.97 -22.79
CA ALA A 271 -32.15 17.13 -22.72
C ALA A 271 -33.19 17.20 -23.86
N GLN A 272 -32.89 16.62 -25.03
CA GLN A 272 -33.81 16.52 -26.16
C GLN A 272 -34.78 15.33 -26.02
N LEU A 273 -34.32 14.23 -25.41
CA LEU A 273 -35.15 13.03 -25.14
C LEU A 273 -36.08 13.19 -23.93
N SER A 274 -35.65 13.94 -22.91
CA SER A 274 -36.43 14.20 -21.68
C SER A 274 -37.68 15.06 -21.88
N ARG A 275 -37.84 15.75 -23.02
CA ARG A 275 -39.10 16.47 -23.30
C ARG A 275 -40.28 15.53 -23.59
N TRP A 276 -40.02 14.23 -23.77
CA TRP A 276 -41.02 13.21 -24.13
C TRP A 276 -41.20 12.09 -23.11
N LEU A 277 -40.55 12.20 -21.94
CA LEU A 277 -40.72 11.33 -20.77
C LEU A 277 -41.27 12.15 -19.60
#